data_AF-A0A480XJE8-F1
#
_entry.id   AF-A0A480XJE8-F1
#
_cell.length_a   1.000
_cell.length_b   1.000
_cell.length_c   1.000
_cell.angle_alpha   90.00
_cell.angle_beta   90.00
_cell.angle_gamma   90.00
#
_symmetry.space_group_name_H-M   'P 1'
#
loop_
_entity.id
_entity.type
_entity.pdbx_description
1 polymer ?
#
loop_
_entity_poly.entity_id
_entity_poly.type
_entity_poly.pdbx_seq_one_letter_code
_entity_poly.pdbx_strand_id
1 'polypeptide(L)'
;MSAQALNSGAPACSVYEAEVTVAMDQPAGLQVDYVFRGVEHAVRVMVSGQVLELEVEDRMTADQWRGEFDASFIEDLTHKTGNFKQFNIFCNMLESALMQSSESVTLDLLTYTDLESLRNRKMGGRPGSLASRSAQLNSKRYLILIYSVEFDRIHYPLPLPYQGKPDPVVLQGIIRSLKEELSRLRGLDGQDTRDSRETEIWHLREQVSRLASEKRELEAQLGRSREEALAGRAARQEIEALRGLVRSLELELRQERGLGHRGSGRRSQDCRRLAKELEEVKASERSLRARLKTLNTELATYKRGRRTPPVVPPSAREHRTSTSRERSTSRGRGATRSSSRESGRGGRGRGGPAGPSPSPTGGRVPRFDPTAFVKAKEKKQREIKRKLGPVFSCPYPCPFT
;
A
#
# COMPACT_ATOMS: atom_id res chain seq x y z
N MET A 1 -38.44 -23.60 4.50
CA MET A 1 -37.96 -24.99 4.63
C MET A 1 -36.52 -25.01 4.15
N SER A 2 -35.51 -25.38 4.94
CA SER A 2 -35.52 -25.78 6.36
C SER A 2 -34.25 -25.26 7.06
N ALA A 3 -34.16 -25.37 8.38
CA ALA A 3 -33.08 -24.78 9.18
C ALA A 3 -32.16 -25.85 9.80
N GLN A 4 -30.87 -25.53 9.92
CA GLN A 4 -29.94 -25.92 10.99
C GLN A 4 -28.64 -25.12 10.77
N ALA A 5 -28.22 -24.25 11.70
CA ALA A 5 -27.52 -24.56 12.96
C ALA A 5 -26.01 -24.74 12.76
N LEU A 6 -25.27 -23.62 12.66
CA LEU A 6 -23.81 -23.60 12.76
C LEU A 6 -23.41 -23.61 14.24
N ASN A 7 -22.73 -24.68 14.66
CA ASN A 7 -22.22 -24.83 16.02
C ASN A 7 -20.92 -24.02 16.22
N SER A 8 -20.66 -23.59 17.45
CA SER A 8 -19.46 -22.84 17.82
C SER A 8 -18.27 -23.78 18.06
N GLY A 9 -17.22 -23.64 17.24
CA GLY A 9 -15.89 -24.19 17.51
C GLY A 9 -14.84 -23.10 17.33
N ALA A 10 -13.99 -22.89 18.33
CA ALA A 10 -12.91 -21.91 18.26
C ALA A 10 -11.66 -22.53 17.61
N PRO A 11 -11.00 -21.86 16.65
CA PRO A 11 -9.64 -22.23 16.27
C PRO A 11 -8.70 -21.84 17.42
N ALA A 12 -8.10 -22.84 18.07
CA ALA A 12 -7.00 -22.61 19.00
C ALA A 12 -5.78 -22.03 18.24
N CYS A 13 -4.87 -21.37 18.95
CA CYS A 13 -3.60 -20.94 18.38
C CYS A 13 -2.79 -22.18 17.96
N SER A 14 -2.70 -22.44 16.66
CA SER A 14 -1.79 -23.43 16.10
C SER A 14 -0.36 -22.95 16.28
N VAL A 15 0.27 -23.36 17.39
CA VAL A 15 1.72 -23.40 17.50
C VAL A 15 2.23 -24.32 16.39
N TYR A 16 3.32 -23.94 15.72
CA TYR A 16 3.89 -24.71 14.63
C TYR A 16 4.67 -25.91 15.18
N GLU A 17 3.97 -26.92 15.69
CA GLU A 17 4.56 -28.21 15.97
C GLU A 17 5.02 -28.83 14.65
N ALA A 18 6.32 -29.01 14.50
CA ALA A 18 6.90 -29.68 13.35
C ALA A 18 6.70 -31.19 13.51
N GLU A 19 5.58 -31.71 12.98
CA GLU A 19 5.29 -33.14 12.93
C GLU A 19 6.30 -33.89 12.03
N VAL A 20 7.47 -34.20 12.59
CA VAL A 20 8.49 -35.02 11.91
C VAL A 20 8.05 -36.48 11.92
N THR A 21 7.39 -36.88 10.84
CA THR A 21 7.17 -38.27 10.44
C THR A 21 7.67 -38.42 8.99
N VAL A 22 8.24 -39.55 8.55
CA VAL A 22 8.34 -40.90 9.11
C VAL A 22 9.81 -41.35 9.18
N ALA A 23 10.11 -42.34 10.01
CA ALA A 23 11.44 -42.90 10.20
C ALA A 23 12.14 -43.38 8.91
N MET A 24 13.41 -42.99 8.77
CA MET A 24 14.47 -43.87 8.27
C MET A 24 15.27 -44.31 9.49
N ASP A 25 15.29 -45.60 9.80
CA ASP A 25 16.02 -46.15 10.94
C ASP A 25 17.51 -46.29 10.61
N GLN A 26 18.17 -45.14 10.43
CA GLN A 26 19.62 -45.07 10.52
C GLN A 26 19.97 -45.11 12.01
N PRO A 27 20.74 -46.11 12.49
CA PRO A 27 21.19 -46.11 13.87
C PRO A 27 21.99 -44.83 14.13
N ALA A 28 21.75 -44.19 15.28
CA ALA A 28 22.25 -42.86 15.60
C ALA A 28 23.77 -42.86 15.83
N GLY A 29 24.53 -42.93 14.73
CA GLY A 29 25.98 -42.98 14.72
C GLY A 29 26.60 -41.59 14.92
N LEU A 30 27.21 -41.37 16.08
CA LEU A 30 28.00 -40.17 16.35
C LEU A 30 29.41 -40.36 15.75
N GLN A 31 29.75 -39.58 14.72
CA GLN A 31 31.12 -39.47 14.20
C GLN A 31 31.73 -38.11 14.57
N VAL A 32 32.87 -38.11 15.25
CA VAL A 32 33.60 -36.92 15.68
C VAL A 32 35.10 -37.11 15.45
N ASP A 33 35.78 -36.06 14.98
CA ASP A 33 37.23 -36.01 14.93
C ASP A 33 37.80 -35.60 16.29
N TYR A 34 38.66 -36.44 16.87
CA TYR A 34 39.21 -36.29 18.21
C TYR A 34 40.74 -36.40 18.19
N VAL A 35 41.42 -35.51 18.93
CA VAL A 35 42.89 -35.44 18.92
C VAL A 35 43.47 -36.19 20.12
N PHE A 36 43.94 -37.42 19.89
CA PHE A 36 44.67 -38.19 20.88
C PHE A 36 46.16 -37.86 20.80
N ARG A 37 46.70 -37.23 21.85
CA ARG A 37 48.15 -37.01 22.03
C ARG A 37 48.84 -36.26 20.87
N GLY A 38 48.08 -35.42 20.18
CA GLY A 38 48.54 -34.65 19.01
C GLY A 38 48.28 -35.30 17.65
N VAL A 39 47.64 -36.48 17.61
CA VAL A 39 47.24 -37.16 16.38
C VAL A 39 45.71 -37.17 16.25
N GLU A 40 45.20 -36.70 15.12
CA GLU A 40 43.77 -36.65 14.81
C GLU A 40 43.24 -38.02 14.39
N HIS A 41 42.16 -38.46 15.04
CA HIS A 41 41.47 -39.71 14.74
C HIS A 41 39.98 -39.44 14.55
N ALA A 42 39.36 -40.05 13.53
CA ALA A 42 37.91 -40.14 13.46
C ALA A 42 37.43 -41.22 14.44
N VAL A 43 36.62 -40.83 15.42
CA VAL A 43 35.94 -41.77 16.32
C VAL A 43 34.48 -41.89 15.88
N ARG A 44 34.00 -43.12 15.72
CA ARG A 44 32.59 -43.43 15.44
C ARG A 44 32.02 -44.25 16.59
N VAL A 45 30.91 -43.80 17.16
CA VAL A 45 30.12 -44.49 18.17
C VAL A 45 28.75 -44.78 17.59
N MET A 46 28.27 -46.02 17.72
CA MET A 46 26.93 -46.41 17.30
C MET A 46 26.31 -47.29 18.41
N VAL A 47 25.11 -46.92 18.86
CA VAL A 47 24.40 -47.61 19.94
C VAL A 47 23.22 -48.38 19.33
N SER A 48 23.44 -49.68 19.12
CA SER A 48 22.50 -50.62 18.51
C SER A 48 21.68 -51.33 19.60
N GLY A 49 20.77 -50.59 20.24
CA GLY A 49 19.87 -51.10 21.28
C GLY A 49 20.56 -51.39 22.61
N GLN A 50 21.18 -52.58 22.75
CA GLN A 50 21.97 -52.99 23.93
C GLN A 50 23.43 -53.32 23.58
N VAL A 51 23.88 -52.99 22.36
CA VAL A 51 25.26 -53.15 21.89
C VAL A 51 25.85 -51.78 21.59
N LEU A 52 27.04 -51.52 22.12
CA LEU A 52 27.86 -50.34 21.82
C LEU A 52 28.95 -50.74 20.82
N GLU A 53 28.85 -50.22 19.61
CA GLU A 53 29.88 -50.34 18.59
C GLU A 53 30.76 -49.07 18.61
N LEU A 54 32.08 -49.27 18.64
CA LEU A 54 33.06 -48.21 18.76
C LEU A 54 34.20 -48.45 17.76
N GLU A 55 34.35 -47.54 16.80
CA GLU A 55 35.47 -47.50 15.86
C GLU A 55 36.35 -46.27 16.11
N VAL A 56 37.66 -46.46 15.97
CA VAL A 56 38.67 -45.39 15.97
C VAL A 56 39.53 -45.58 14.72
N GLU A 57 39.68 -44.51 13.94
CA GLU A 57 40.39 -44.49 12.67
C GLU A 57 41.42 -43.36 12.65
N ASP A 58 42.70 -43.68 12.46
CA ASP A 58 43.77 -42.68 12.31
C ASP A 58 43.64 -42.01 10.92
N ARG A 59 43.43 -40.68 10.91
CA ARG A 59 43.22 -39.88 9.70
C ARG A 59 44.42 -39.88 8.74
N MET A 60 45.63 -40.11 9.26
CA MET A 60 46.90 -39.99 8.52
C MET A 60 47.37 -41.35 7.99
N THR A 61 47.11 -42.44 8.73
CA THR A 61 47.54 -43.79 8.32
C THR A 61 46.42 -44.63 7.70
N ALA A 62 45.15 -44.29 7.95
CA ALA A 62 43.97 -45.14 7.71
C ALA A 62 43.97 -46.48 8.49
N ASP A 63 44.74 -46.57 9.58
CA ASP A 63 44.66 -47.70 10.52
C ASP A 63 43.34 -47.62 11.32
N GLN A 64 42.59 -48.73 11.34
CA GLN A 64 41.29 -48.84 12.01
C GLN A 64 41.31 -49.82 13.19
N TRP A 65 40.66 -49.43 14.29
CA TRP A 65 40.42 -50.26 15.47
C TRP A 65 38.93 -50.27 15.81
N ARG A 66 38.32 -51.46 15.95
CA ARG A 66 36.88 -51.62 16.24
C ARG A 66 36.66 -52.56 17.42
N GLY A 67 35.82 -52.12 18.36
CA GLY A 67 35.27 -52.93 19.44
C GLY A 67 33.74 -52.94 19.38
N GLU A 68 33.16 -54.03 19.87
CA GLU A 68 31.72 -54.26 20.00
C GLU A 68 31.49 -54.72 21.44
N PHE A 69 30.56 -54.08 22.16
CA PHE A 69 30.42 -54.23 23.60
C PHE A 69 28.95 -54.32 24.02
N ASP A 70 28.53 -55.49 24.47
CA ASP A 70 27.21 -55.71 25.06
C ASP A 70 27.03 -54.90 26.36
N ALA A 71 25.78 -54.55 26.66
CA ALA A 71 25.39 -53.90 27.92
C ALA A 71 25.94 -54.62 29.17
N SER A 72 25.89 -55.95 29.18
CA SER A 72 26.44 -56.78 30.25
C SER A 72 27.95 -56.61 30.40
N PHE A 73 28.72 -56.51 29.31
CA PHE A 73 30.18 -56.31 29.34
C PHE A 73 30.55 -54.92 29.90
N ILE A 74 29.82 -53.88 29.51
CA ILE A 74 30.03 -52.50 29.98
C ILE A 74 29.70 -52.38 31.48
N GLU A 75 28.60 -53.00 31.91
CA GLU A 75 28.21 -53.03 33.32
C GLU A 75 29.21 -53.81 34.17
N ASP A 76 29.69 -54.97 33.68
CA ASP A 76 30.79 -55.72 34.30
C ASP A 76 32.10 -54.90 34.37
N LEU A 77 32.45 -54.17 33.31
CA LEU A 77 33.66 -53.35 33.22
C LEU A 77 33.64 -52.23 34.27
N THR A 78 32.54 -51.50 34.36
CA THR A 78 32.39 -50.37 35.30
C THR A 78 32.34 -50.85 36.75
N HIS A 79 31.69 -52.00 37.01
CA HIS A 79 31.73 -52.67 38.31
C HIS A 79 33.16 -53.09 38.70
N LYS A 80 33.94 -53.67 37.77
CA LYS A 80 35.34 -54.08 38.00
C LYS A 80 36.28 -52.90 38.26
N THR A 81 35.96 -51.69 37.81
CA THR A 81 36.69 -50.46 38.15
C THR A 81 36.29 -49.84 39.49
N GLY A 82 35.31 -50.41 40.20
CA GLY A 82 34.85 -49.94 41.51
C GLY A 82 33.85 -48.77 41.46
N ASN A 83 33.38 -48.37 40.28
CA ASN A 83 32.43 -47.27 40.12
C ASN A 83 31.42 -47.64 39.01
N PHE A 84 30.31 -48.27 39.42
CA PHE A 84 29.32 -48.82 38.49
C PHE A 84 28.62 -47.74 37.65
N LYS A 85 28.37 -48.03 36.37
CA LYS A 85 27.51 -47.28 35.46
C LYS A 85 26.66 -48.24 34.65
N GLN A 86 25.35 -47.99 34.59
CA GLN A 86 24.45 -48.67 33.67
C GLN A 86 24.86 -48.38 32.21
N PHE A 87 24.61 -49.33 31.31
CA PHE A 87 25.01 -49.24 29.89
C PHE A 87 24.64 -47.91 29.23
N ASN A 88 23.39 -47.47 29.35
CA ASN A 88 22.93 -46.21 28.75
C ASN A 88 23.66 -44.97 29.32
N ILE A 89 23.96 -44.98 30.63
CA ILE A 89 24.70 -43.88 31.27
C ILE A 89 26.14 -43.85 30.75
N PHE A 90 26.75 -45.02 30.58
CA PHE A 90 28.09 -45.14 30.00
C PHE A 90 28.16 -44.64 28.55
N CYS A 91 27.17 -44.96 27.72
CA CYS A 91 27.07 -44.46 26.34
C CYS A 91 26.94 -42.92 26.33
N ASN A 92 26.02 -42.36 27.12
CA ASN A 92 25.85 -40.91 27.24
C ASN A 92 27.12 -40.21 27.73
N MET A 93 27.89 -40.84 28.64
CA MET A 93 29.20 -40.32 29.10
C MET A 93 30.25 -40.36 27.98
N LEU A 94 30.29 -41.41 27.17
CA LEU A 94 31.20 -41.55 26.03
C LEU A 94 30.89 -40.51 24.93
N GLU A 95 29.62 -40.36 24.57
CA GLU A 95 29.14 -39.33 23.63
C GLU A 95 29.46 -37.91 24.13
N SER A 96 29.22 -37.63 25.42
CA SER A 96 29.54 -36.33 26.02
C SER A 96 31.05 -36.04 26.03
N ALA A 97 31.88 -37.06 26.20
CA ALA A 97 33.33 -36.93 26.15
C ALA A 97 33.86 -36.69 24.72
N LEU A 98 33.21 -37.26 23.70
CA LEU A 98 33.50 -36.98 22.29
C LEU A 98 33.06 -35.58 21.87
N MET A 99 31.85 -35.17 22.24
CA MET A 99 31.33 -33.81 22.00
C MET A 99 32.00 -32.74 22.89
N GLN A 100 32.84 -33.14 23.86
CA GLN A 100 33.48 -32.27 24.85
C GLN A 100 32.47 -31.40 25.63
N SER A 101 31.25 -31.92 25.82
CA SER A 101 30.11 -31.20 26.42
C SER A 101 30.06 -31.28 27.94
N SER A 102 30.98 -32.03 28.57
CA SER A 102 31.06 -32.20 30.02
C SER A 102 32.51 -32.29 30.48
N GLU A 103 32.91 -31.40 31.41
CA GLU A 103 34.25 -31.33 31.99
C GLU A 103 34.62 -32.60 32.80
N SER A 104 33.63 -33.30 33.33
CA SER A 104 33.82 -34.50 34.16
C SER A 104 34.23 -35.76 33.37
N VAL A 105 34.22 -35.73 32.03
CA VAL A 105 34.58 -36.89 31.19
C VAL A 105 35.55 -36.51 30.08
N THR A 106 36.62 -37.29 29.95
CA THR A 106 37.65 -37.10 28.90
C THR A 106 38.08 -38.45 28.32
N LEU A 107 38.73 -38.43 27.16
CA LEU A 107 39.20 -39.63 26.46
C LEU A 107 40.72 -39.59 26.25
N ASP A 108 41.39 -40.74 26.45
CA ASP A 108 42.77 -40.98 26.01
C ASP A 108 42.82 -42.31 25.23
N LEU A 109 43.73 -42.42 24.26
CA LEU A 109 43.88 -43.61 23.42
C LEU A 109 45.27 -44.22 23.67
N LEU A 110 45.29 -45.40 24.30
CA LEU A 110 46.52 -46.02 24.78
C LEU A 110 46.95 -47.21 23.91
N THR A 111 48.27 -47.35 23.72
CA THR A 111 48.87 -48.60 23.25
C THR A 111 49.05 -49.58 24.42
N TYR A 112 49.28 -50.86 24.12
CA TYR A 112 49.67 -51.85 25.15
C TYR A 112 50.95 -51.41 25.90
N THR A 113 51.92 -50.81 25.19
CA THR A 113 53.15 -50.26 25.76
C THR A 113 52.93 -49.06 26.69
N ASP A 114 51.93 -48.22 26.44
CA ASP A 114 51.52 -47.17 27.38
C ASP A 114 50.95 -47.77 28.67
N LEU A 115 50.07 -48.76 28.55
CA LEU A 115 49.46 -49.44 29.70
C LEU A 115 50.49 -50.16 30.57
N GLU A 116 51.46 -50.85 29.96
CA GLU A 116 52.57 -51.45 30.72
C GLU A 116 53.43 -50.37 31.40
N SER A 117 53.69 -49.24 30.73
CA SER A 117 54.44 -48.11 31.30
C SER A 117 53.71 -47.47 32.49
N LEU A 118 52.39 -47.26 32.38
CA LEU A 118 51.55 -46.75 33.45
C LEU A 118 51.47 -47.74 34.63
N ARG A 119 51.30 -49.04 34.36
CA ARG A 119 51.33 -50.10 35.39
C ARG A 119 52.67 -50.11 36.12
N ASN A 120 53.79 -50.09 35.38
CA ASN A 120 55.13 -50.17 35.96
C ASN A 120 55.47 -48.93 36.80
N ARG A 121 54.96 -47.74 36.43
CA ARG A 121 55.02 -46.50 37.23
C ARG A 121 54.12 -46.55 38.48
N LYS A 122 52.91 -47.13 38.39
CA LYS A 122 51.95 -47.21 39.51
C LYS A 122 52.27 -48.34 40.51
N MET A 123 52.95 -49.40 40.09
CA MET A 123 53.22 -50.61 40.91
C MET A 123 54.69 -50.82 41.31
N GLY A 124 55.59 -49.86 41.03
CA GLY A 124 56.96 -49.90 41.56
C GLY A 124 57.85 -51.01 41.00
N GLY A 125 57.91 -51.15 39.67
CA GLY A 125 59.04 -51.79 38.96
C GLY A 125 59.42 -53.23 39.34
N ARG A 126 58.72 -54.22 38.79
CA ARG A 126 59.25 -55.60 38.62
C ARG A 126 59.14 -56.03 37.14
N PRO A 127 60.25 -56.34 36.45
CA PRO A 127 60.20 -56.75 35.05
C PRO A 127 59.75 -58.22 34.91
N GLY A 128 58.46 -58.42 34.65
CA GLY A 128 57.90 -59.74 34.33
C GLY A 128 58.22 -60.16 32.90
N SER A 129 59.00 -61.24 32.71
CA SER A 129 59.39 -61.72 31.39
C SER A 129 58.23 -62.41 30.64
N LEU A 130 57.57 -61.68 29.74
CA LEU A 130 56.44 -62.17 28.91
C LEU A 130 56.50 -61.72 27.43
N ALA A 131 57.68 -61.30 26.94
CA ALA A 131 57.84 -60.59 25.67
C ALA A 131 57.31 -61.31 24.40
N SER A 132 57.15 -62.64 24.44
CA SER A 132 56.78 -63.47 23.28
C SER A 132 55.31 -63.35 22.84
N ARG A 133 54.40 -62.87 23.70
CA ARG A 133 52.97 -62.65 23.33
C ARG A 133 52.66 -61.24 22.80
N SER A 134 53.69 -60.40 22.61
CA SER A 134 53.54 -58.96 22.35
C SER A 134 52.92 -58.62 20.99
N ALA A 135 53.25 -59.37 19.93
CA ALA A 135 52.94 -59.00 18.52
C ALA A 135 51.45 -59.08 18.11
N GLN A 136 50.57 -59.61 18.97
CA GLN A 136 49.10 -59.57 18.80
C GLN A 136 48.40 -58.66 19.84
N LEU A 137 49.18 -58.02 20.72
CA LEU A 137 48.69 -57.10 21.76
C LEU A 137 49.13 -55.66 21.50
N ASN A 138 50.29 -55.44 20.87
CA ASN A 138 50.82 -54.13 20.47
C ASN A 138 49.99 -53.44 19.36
N SER A 139 49.34 -54.22 18.50
CA SER A 139 48.43 -53.72 17.46
C SER A 139 47.14 -53.15 18.04
N LYS A 140 46.67 -53.68 19.18
CA LYS A 140 45.44 -53.21 19.84
C LYS A 140 45.59 -51.78 20.36
N ARG A 141 44.46 -51.09 20.48
CA ARG A 141 44.33 -49.84 21.22
C ARG A 141 43.38 -50.04 22.40
N TYR A 142 43.44 -49.13 23.35
CA TYR A 142 42.53 -49.07 24.47
C TYR A 142 42.02 -47.64 24.55
N LEU A 143 40.75 -47.42 24.20
CA LEU A 143 40.11 -46.12 24.44
C LEU A 143 39.75 -46.07 25.93
N ILE A 144 40.22 -45.05 26.63
CA ILE A 144 40.03 -44.90 28.07
C ILE A 144 39.01 -43.79 28.29
N LEU A 145 37.81 -44.14 28.76
CA LEU A 145 36.89 -43.15 29.31
C LEU A 145 37.35 -42.79 30.72
N ILE A 146 37.80 -41.55 30.90
CA ILE A 146 38.33 -41.01 32.15
C ILE A 146 37.24 -40.16 32.79
N TYR A 147 36.57 -40.71 33.81
CA TYR A 147 35.58 -40.00 34.61
C TYR A 147 36.26 -39.37 35.82
N SER A 148 36.26 -38.03 35.85
CA SER A 148 36.90 -37.22 36.89
C SER A 148 35.84 -36.42 37.64
N VAL A 149 35.79 -36.61 38.95
CA VAL A 149 34.88 -35.93 39.89
C VAL A 149 35.72 -35.42 41.08
N GLU A 150 35.13 -34.62 41.97
CA GLU A 150 35.82 -33.88 43.03
C GLU A 150 36.86 -34.69 43.84
N PHE A 151 36.63 -35.98 44.06
CA PHE A 151 37.49 -36.87 44.85
C PHE A 151 37.94 -38.15 44.11
N ASP A 152 37.47 -38.36 42.89
CA ASP A 152 37.55 -39.65 42.17
C ASP A 152 38.02 -39.48 40.73
N ARG A 153 38.92 -40.36 40.26
CA ARG A 153 39.35 -40.41 38.85
C ARG A 153 39.36 -41.84 38.33
N ILE A 154 38.21 -42.30 37.87
CA ILE A 154 38.02 -43.66 37.33
C ILE A 154 38.39 -43.69 35.85
N HIS A 155 38.99 -44.80 35.43
CA HIS A 155 39.43 -45.03 34.05
C HIS A 155 38.79 -46.33 33.57
N TYR A 156 37.90 -46.26 32.59
CA TYR A 156 37.23 -47.43 32.00
C TYR A 156 37.92 -47.80 30.67
N PRO A 157 38.72 -48.88 30.60
CA PRO A 157 39.44 -49.25 29.39
C PRO A 157 38.59 -50.10 28.43
N LEU A 158 38.26 -49.55 27.26
CA LEU A 158 37.60 -50.25 26.16
C LEU A 158 38.67 -50.83 25.21
N PRO A 159 38.86 -52.16 25.15
CA PRO A 159 39.87 -52.78 24.29
C PRO A 159 39.40 -52.84 22.84
N LEU A 160 40.14 -52.20 21.93
CA LEU A 160 39.84 -52.14 20.50
C LEU A 160 40.83 -53.02 19.70
N PRO A 161 40.39 -54.20 19.22
CA PRO A 161 41.06 -54.96 18.16
C PRO A 161 41.40 -54.09 16.93
N TYR A 162 42.59 -54.31 16.38
CA TYR A 162 43.02 -53.72 15.11
C TYR A 162 42.40 -54.50 13.94
N GLN A 163 41.71 -53.79 13.04
CA GLN A 163 41.04 -54.36 11.87
C GLN A 163 41.91 -54.30 10.60
N GLY A 164 43.04 -53.59 10.65
CA GLY A 164 43.87 -53.33 9.47
C GLY A 164 43.61 -51.94 8.89
N LYS A 165 43.82 -51.85 7.57
CA LYS A 165 43.42 -50.70 6.74
C LYS A 165 42.32 -51.15 5.79
N PRO A 166 41.31 -50.32 5.51
CA PRO A 166 40.27 -50.64 4.54
C PRO A 166 40.87 -50.88 3.14
N ASP A 167 40.38 -51.92 2.45
CA ASP A 167 40.88 -52.29 1.11
C ASP A 167 40.63 -51.15 0.10
N PRO A 168 41.67 -50.63 -0.58
CA PRO A 168 41.52 -49.60 -1.60
C PRO A 168 40.59 -50.00 -2.75
N VAL A 169 40.45 -51.29 -3.08
CA VAL A 169 39.53 -51.77 -4.12
C VAL A 169 38.07 -51.62 -3.65
N VAL A 170 37.78 -52.01 -2.41
CA VAL A 170 36.45 -51.82 -1.78
C VAL A 170 36.12 -50.34 -1.65
N LEU A 171 37.06 -49.51 -1.17
CA LEU A 171 36.88 -48.06 -1.09
C LEU A 171 36.62 -47.44 -2.47
N GLN A 172 37.36 -47.81 -3.52
CA GLN A 172 37.10 -47.33 -4.89
C GLN A 172 35.73 -47.80 -5.40
N GLY A 173 35.29 -49.01 -5.04
CA GLY A 173 33.95 -49.52 -5.32
C GLY A 173 32.85 -48.65 -4.69
N ILE A 174 32.97 -48.35 -3.39
CA ILE A 174 32.04 -47.51 -2.63
C ILE A 174 32.06 -46.06 -3.15
N ILE A 175 33.24 -45.49 -3.40
CA ILE A 175 33.37 -44.15 -3.98
C ILE A 175 32.73 -44.08 -5.37
N ARG A 176 32.81 -45.14 -6.17
CA ARG A 176 32.10 -45.22 -7.46
C ARG A 176 30.59 -45.31 -7.27
N SER A 177 30.08 -46.22 -6.43
CA SER A 177 28.63 -46.36 -6.23
C SER A 177 27.99 -45.10 -5.64
N LEU A 178 28.63 -44.47 -4.65
CA LEU A 178 28.17 -43.19 -4.09
C LEU A 178 28.20 -42.06 -5.13
N LYS A 179 29.20 -42.02 -6.03
CA LYS A 179 29.22 -41.07 -7.15
C LYS A 179 28.12 -41.34 -8.18
N GLU A 180 27.85 -42.60 -8.51
CA GLU A 180 26.77 -43.01 -9.40
C GLU A 180 25.39 -42.70 -8.80
N GLU A 181 25.20 -42.90 -7.49
CA GLU A 181 23.97 -42.58 -6.76
C GLU A 181 23.75 -41.07 -6.62
N LEU A 182 24.78 -40.30 -6.24
CA LEU A 182 24.73 -38.83 -6.27
C LEU A 182 24.49 -38.29 -7.69
N SER A 183 24.98 -38.98 -8.72
CA SER A 183 24.73 -38.62 -10.13
C SER A 183 23.31 -38.97 -10.58
N ARG A 184 22.71 -40.05 -10.07
CA ARG A 184 21.29 -40.37 -10.28
C ARG A 184 20.38 -39.34 -9.60
N LEU A 185 20.59 -39.09 -8.31
CA LEU A 185 19.81 -38.14 -7.51
C LEU A 185 19.92 -36.70 -8.07
N ARG A 186 21.11 -36.29 -8.51
CA ARG A 186 21.31 -34.97 -9.15
C ARG A 186 20.82 -34.93 -10.60
N GLY A 187 20.92 -36.04 -11.35
CA GLY A 187 20.58 -36.08 -12.77
C GLY A 187 19.08 -36.19 -13.04
N LEU A 188 18.37 -37.04 -12.31
CA LEU A 188 16.96 -37.34 -12.55
C LEU A 188 16.01 -36.28 -11.98
N ASP A 189 16.26 -35.78 -10.77
CA ASP A 189 15.44 -34.71 -10.16
C ASP A 189 16.05 -33.30 -10.35
N GLY A 190 17.35 -33.19 -10.62
CA GLY A 190 18.07 -31.91 -10.54
C GLY A 190 18.32 -31.17 -11.86
N GLN A 191 18.17 -31.82 -13.02
CA GLN A 191 18.38 -31.18 -14.33
C GLN A 191 17.05 -30.81 -15.00
N ASP A 192 16.19 -31.78 -15.33
CA ASP A 192 14.92 -31.50 -16.03
C ASP A 192 13.99 -30.58 -15.21
N THR A 193 13.92 -30.76 -13.88
CA THR A 193 13.12 -29.86 -13.02
C THR A 193 13.73 -28.47 -12.92
N ARG A 194 15.05 -28.34 -13.07
CA ARG A 194 15.76 -27.07 -13.06
C ARG A 194 15.55 -26.32 -14.38
N ASP A 195 15.69 -26.97 -15.51
CA ASP A 195 15.51 -26.34 -16.82
C ASP A 195 14.03 -25.95 -17.03
N SER A 196 13.10 -26.77 -16.53
CA SER A 196 11.68 -26.43 -16.41
C SER A 196 11.44 -25.20 -15.51
N ARG A 197 12.05 -25.13 -14.31
CA ARG A 197 11.98 -23.94 -13.45
C ARG A 197 12.63 -22.71 -14.07
N GLU A 198 13.75 -22.84 -14.78
CA GLU A 198 14.45 -21.70 -15.40
C GLU A 198 13.62 -21.13 -16.58
N THR A 199 12.93 -21.97 -17.36
CA THR A 199 11.96 -21.53 -18.38
C THR A 199 10.69 -20.91 -17.76
N GLU A 200 10.14 -21.48 -16.68
CA GLU A 200 9.01 -20.87 -15.94
C GLU A 200 9.40 -19.49 -15.35
N ILE A 201 10.57 -19.39 -14.72
CA ILE A 201 11.13 -18.13 -14.20
C ILE A 201 11.30 -17.10 -15.31
N TRP A 202 11.71 -17.51 -16.52
CA TRP A 202 11.80 -16.62 -17.69
C TRP A 202 10.41 -16.11 -18.11
N HIS A 203 9.43 -16.99 -18.25
CA HIS A 203 8.05 -16.62 -18.59
C HIS A 203 7.40 -15.70 -17.54
N LEU A 204 7.60 -15.97 -16.24
CA LEU A 204 7.09 -15.14 -15.14
C LEU A 204 7.76 -13.76 -15.13
N ARG A 205 9.07 -13.65 -15.40
CA ARG A 205 9.77 -12.36 -15.54
C ARG A 205 9.22 -11.53 -16.69
N GLU A 206 8.95 -12.15 -17.84
CA GLU A 206 8.37 -11.45 -19.00
C GLU A 206 6.93 -11.00 -18.74
N GLN A 207 6.11 -11.84 -18.10
CA GLN A 207 4.76 -11.44 -17.66
C GLN A 207 4.79 -10.26 -16.67
N VAL A 208 5.71 -10.28 -15.69
CA VAL A 208 5.90 -9.15 -14.75
C VAL A 208 6.37 -7.89 -15.48
N SER A 209 7.27 -8.02 -16.46
CA SER A 209 7.72 -6.89 -17.30
C SER A 209 6.55 -6.24 -18.04
N ARG A 210 5.71 -7.04 -18.70
CA ARG A 210 4.53 -6.59 -19.46
C ARG A 210 3.46 -5.97 -18.55
N LEU A 211 3.11 -6.64 -17.45
CA LEU A 211 2.16 -6.09 -16.47
C LEU A 211 2.69 -4.79 -15.83
N ALA A 212 4.00 -4.65 -15.66
CA ALA A 212 4.61 -3.43 -15.16
C ALA A 212 4.59 -2.28 -16.20
N SER A 213 4.64 -2.54 -17.51
CA SER A 213 4.44 -1.50 -18.54
C SER A 213 2.96 -1.13 -18.68
N GLU A 214 2.06 -2.12 -18.75
CA GLU A 214 0.60 -1.91 -18.75
C GLU A 214 0.17 -1.05 -17.53
N LYS A 215 0.65 -1.39 -16.32
CA LYS A 215 0.40 -0.61 -15.11
C LYS A 215 0.89 0.84 -15.24
N ARG A 216 2.12 1.06 -15.69
CA ARG A 216 2.70 2.41 -15.85
C ARG A 216 1.92 3.26 -16.85
N GLU A 217 1.43 2.65 -17.94
CA GLU A 217 0.60 3.37 -18.90
C GLU A 217 -0.77 3.72 -18.29
N LEU A 218 -1.43 2.78 -17.63
CA LEU A 218 -2.71 3.04 -16.94
C LEU A 218 -2.58 4.10 -15.84
N GLU A 219 -1.49 4.10 -15.08
CA GLU A 219 -1.20 5.15 -14.09
C GLU A 219 -0.99 6.53 -14.76
N ALA A 220 -0.35 6.58 -15.93
CA ALA A 220 -0.19 7.82 -16.70
C ALA A 220 -1.52 8.29 -17.34
N GLN A 221 -2.36 7.38 -17.84
CA GLN A 221 -3.72 7.69 -18.32
C GLN A 221 -4.62 8.20 -17.18
N LEU A 222 -4.52 7.59 -15.99
CA LEU A 222 -5.20 8.02 -14.76
C LEU A 222 -4.70 9.40 -14.30
N GLY A 223 -3.41 9.69 -14.43
CA GLY A 223 -2.83 11.01 -14.19
C GLY A 223 -3.46 12.09 -15.07
N ARG A 224 -3.40 11.90 -16.40
CA ARG A 224 -3.99 12.85 -17.38
C ARG A 224 -5.47 13.09 -17.13
N SER A 225 -6.27 12.03 -16.98
CA SER A 225 -7.71 12.17 -16.73
C SER A 225 -8.05 12.84 -15.38
N ARG A 226 -7.19 12.73 -14.35
CA ARG A 226 -7.31 13.51 -13.11
C ARG A 226 -7.00 14.99 -13.31
N GLU A 227 -5.94 15.30 -14.05
CA GLU A 227 -5.57 16.68 -14.40
C GLU A 227 -6.66 17.37 -15.24
N GLU A 228 -7.17 16.69 -16.27
CA GLU A 228 -8.32 17.12 -17.07
C GLU A 228 -9.59 17.34 -16.22
N ALA A 229 -9.86 16.45 -15.26
CA ALA A 229 -11.01 16.61 -14.35
C ALA A 229 -10.83 17.79 -13.38
N LEU A 230 -9.60 18.09 -12.93
CA LEU A 230 -9.28 19.25 -12.10
C LEU A 230 -9.36 20.55 -12.90
N ALA A 231 -8.79 20.60 -14.11
CA ALA A 231 -8.91 21.73 -15.03
C ALA A 231 -10.38 22.00 -15.40
N GLY A 232 -11.13 20.94 -15.72
CA GLY A 232 -12.57 21.01 -15.99
C GLY A 232 -13.40 21.46 -14.78
N ARG A 233 -12.94 21.19 -13.55
CA ARG A 233 -13.54 21.74 -12.32
C ARG A 233 -13.21 23.23 -12.14
N ALA A 234 -11.95 23.63 -12.35
CA ALA A 234 -11.53 25.03 -12.26
C ALA A 234 -12.28 25.90 -13.28
N ALA A 235 -12.33 25.49 -14.54
CA ALA A 235 -13.08 26.18 -15.59
C ALA A 235 -14.59 26.31 -15.26
N ARG A 236 -15.21 25.30 -14.63
CA ARG A 236 -16.60 25.40 -14.16
C ARG A 236 -16.78 26.40 -13.01
N GLN A 237 -15.79 26.51 -12.11
CA GLN A 237 -15.80 27.50 -11.03
C GLN A 237 -15.61 28.92 -11.59
N GLU A 238 -14.71 29.10 -12.55
CA GLU A 238 -14.49 30.36 -13.27
C GLU A 238 -15.74 30.79 -14.05
N ILE A 239 -16.39 29.89 -14.80
CA ILE A 239 -17.64 30.17 -15.51
C ILE A 239 -18.74 30.63 -14.54
N GLU A 240 -18.87 30.03 -13.35
CA GLU A 240 -19.88 30.46 -12.37
C GLU A 240 -19.50 31.74 -11.62
N ALA A 241 -18.21 32.02 -11.42
CA ALA A 241 -17.72 33.31 -10.93
C ALA A 241 -17.99 34.44 -11.94
N LEU A 242 -17.71 34.22 -13.23
CA LEU A 242 -18.03 35.14 -14.32
C LEU A 242 -19.54 35.37 -14.45
N ARG A 243 -20.37 34.33 -14.33
CA ARG A 243 -21.84 34.49 -14.23
C ARG A 243 -22.24 35.30 -12.99
N GLY A 244 -21.55 35.12 -11.86
CA GLY A 244 -21.72 35.95 -10.66
C GLY A 244 -21.47 37.42 -10.93
N LEU A 245 -20.33 37.73 -11.55
CA LEU A 245 -19.95 39.09 -11.93
C LEU A 245 -20.94 39.71 -12.93
N VAL A 246 -21.34 38.97 -13.97
CA VAL A 246 -22.36 39.43 -14.94
C VAL A 246 -23.69 39.73 -14.23
N ARG A 247 -24.14 38.88 -13.29
CA ARG A 247 -25.36 39.15 -12.50
C ARG A 247 -25.25 40.42 -11.64
N SER A 248 -24.06 40.74 -11.12
CA SER A 248 -23.80 42.00 -10.40
C SER A 248 -23.85 43.21 -11.34
N LEU A 249 -23.08 43.17 -12.43
CA LEU A 249 -23.02 44.24 -13.43
C LEU A 249 -24.39 44.52 -14.07
N GLU A 250 -25.20 43.49 -14.33
CA GLU A 250 -26.58 43.70 -14.78
C GLU A 250 -27.47 44.35 -13.69
N LEU A 251 -27.25 44.04 -12.41
CA LEU A 251 -28.01 44.63 -11.30
C LEU A 251 -27.62 46.10 -11.08
N GLU A 252 -26.33 46.41 -11.14
CA GLU A 252 -25.79 47.78 -11.11
C GLU A 252 -26.34 48.60 -12.30
N LEU A 253 -26.26 48.06 -13.52
CA LEU A 253 -26.83 48.69 -14.72
C LEU A 253 -28.35 48.88 -14.63
N ARG A 254 -29.09 47.99 -13.96
CA ARG A 254 -30.53 48.17 -13.66
C ARG A 254 -30.75 49.28 -12.64
N GLN A 255 -29.91 49.40 -11.61
CA GLN A 255 -29.98 50.47 -10.62
C GLN A 255 -29.68 51.84 -11.26
N GLU A 256 -28.58 51.96 -12.03
CA GLU A 256 -28.23 53.18 -12.77
C GLU A 256 -29.35 53.60 -13.73
N ARG A 257 -29.90 52.66 -14.50
CA ARG A 257 -31.05 52.94 -15.38
C ARG A 257 -32.28 53.38 -14.58
N GLY A 258 -32.51 52.81 -13.40
CA GLY A 258 -33.59 53.22 -12.50
C GLY A 258 -33.41 54.65 -11.96
N LEU A 259 -32.20 54.99 -11.51
CA LEU A 259 -31.83 56.34 -11.04
C LEU A 259 -31.90 57.36 -12.19
N GLY A 260 -31.31 57.03 -13.34
CA GLY A 260 -31.34 57.83 -14.56
C GLY A 260 -32.76 58.08 -15.07
N HIS A 261 -33.64 57.08 -15.05
CA HIS A 261 -35.03 57.24 -15.45
C HIS A 261 -35.83 58.08 -14.44
N ARG A 262 -35.61 57.92 -13.13
CA ARG A 262 -36.22 58.78 -12.09
C ARG A 262 -35.78 60.24 -12.22
N GLY A 263 -34.47 60.49 -12.42
CA GLY A 263 -33.93 61.83 -12.62
C GLY A 263 -34.35 62.47 -13.94
N SER A 264 -34.37 61.71 -15.03
CA SER A 264 -34.87 62.15 -16.34
C SER A 264 -36.38 62.45 -16.30
N GLY A 265 -37.16 61.60 -15.61
CA GLY A 265 -38.60 61.79 -15.41
C GLY A 265 -38.94 63.10 -14.70
N ARG A 266 -38.23 63.45 -13.63
CA ARG A 266 -38.37 64.76 -12.97
C ARG A 266 -38.04 65.91 -13.92
N ARG A 267 -36.82 65.93 -14.49
CA ARG A 267 -36.40 66.96 -15.45
C ARG A 267 -37.37 67.13 -16.62
N SER A 268 -37.95 66.05 -17.14
CA SER A 268 -38.97 66.11 -18.20
C SER A 268 -40.29 66.73 -17.74
N GLN A 269 -40.72 66.50 -16.49
CA GLN A 269 -41.87 67.19 -15.91
C GLN A 269 -41.57 68.68 -15.70
N ASP A 270 -40.37 69.02 -15.22
CA ASP A 270 -39.95 70.40 -14.97
C ASP A 270 -39.87 71.19 -16.28
N CYS A 271 -39.26 70.63 -17.33
CA CYS A 271 -39.29 71.22 -18.68
C CYS A 271 -40.72 71.39 -19.22
N ARG A 272 -41.66 70.50 -18.91
CA ARG A 272 -43.08 70.64 -19.31
C ARG A 272 -43.82 71.72 -18.51
N ARG A 273 -43.45 71.98 -17.25
CA ARG A 273 -43.99 73.09 -16.44
C ARG A 273 -43.51 74.42 -17.00
N LEU A 274 -42.19 74.58 -17.13
CA LEU A 274 -41.55 75.76 -17.71
C LEU A 274 -42.06 76.06 -19.13
N ALA A 275 -42.33 75.04 -19.95
CA ALA A 275 -42.91 75.22 -21.29
C ALA A 275 -44.37 75.73 -21.27
N LYS A 276 -45.17 75.38 -20.25
CA LYS A 276 -46.52 75.95 -20.07
C LYS A 276 -46.45 77.39 -19.60
N GLU A 277 -45.67 77.64 -18.54
CA GLU A 277 -45.43 78.99 -18.00
C GLU A 277 -44.94 79.94 -19.09
N LEU A 278 -44.06 79.47 -19.98
CA LEU A 278 -43.56 80.23 -21.13
C LEU A 278 -44.61 80.47 -22.23
N GLU A 279 -45.56 79.57 -22.46
CA GLU A 279 -46.70 79.83 -23.37
C GLU A 279 -47.78 80.72 -22.73
N GLU A 280 -47.99 80.63 -21.42
CA GLU A 280 -48.85 81.53 -20.64
C GLU A 280 -48.27 82.96 -20.63
N VAL A 281 -46.96 83.11 -20.44
CA VAL A 281 -46.24 84.39 -20.58
C VAL A 281 -46.28 84.89 -22.03
N LYS A 282 -46.11 84.05 -23.05
CA LYS A 282 -46.34 84.46 -24.45
C LYS A 282 -47.79 84.84 -24.73
N ALA A 283 -48.77 84.24 -24.06
CA ALA A 283 -50.18 84.55 -24.24
C ALA A 283 -50.53 85.90 -23.59
N SER A 284 -50.03 86.15 -22.38
CA SER A 284 -50.16 87.46 -21.72
C SER A 284 -49.37 88.53 -22.47
N GLU A 285 -48.17 88.24 -22.98
CA GLU A 285 -47.40 89.14 -23.84
C GLU A 285 -48.16 89.46 -25.15
N ARG A 286 -48.72 88.45 -25.84
CA ARG A 286 -49.57 88.67 -27.02
C ARG A 286 -50.80 89.52 -26.69
N SER A 287 -51.43 89.31 -25.54
CA SER A 287 -52.57 90.10 -25.05
C SER A 287 -52.18 91.54 -24.75
N LEU A 288 -51.05 91.76 -24.06
CA LEU A 288 -50.51 93.10 -23.78
C LEU A 288 -50.07 93.81 -25.06
N ARG A 289 -49.40 93.13 -26.00
CA ARG A 289 -49.07 93.65 -27.34
C ARG A 289 -50.33 94.02 -28.14
N ALA A 290 -51.42 93.25 -28.02
CA ALA A 290 -52.71 93.57 -28.64
C ALA A 290 -53.34 94.80 -27.97
N ARG A 291 -53.40 94.84 -26.63
CA ARG A 291 -53.94 95.99 -25.88
C ARG A 291 -53.14 97.27 -26.11
N LEU A 292 -51.82 97.19 -26.24
CA LEU A 292 -50.95 98.30 -26.65
C LEU A 292 -51.23 98.77 -28.08
N LYS A 293 -51.53 97.86 -29.01
CA LYS A 293 -52.00 98.24 -30.36
C LYS A 293 -53.34 98.96 -30.28
N THR A 294 -54.31 98.47 -29.51
CA THR A 294 -55.62 99.11 -29.34
C THR A 294 -55.49 100.50 -28.73
N LEU A 295 -54.78 100.64 -27.61
CA LEU A 295 -54.47 101.93 -26.97
C LEU A 295 -53.72 102.88 -27.92
N ASN A 296 -52.80 102.38 -28.76
CA ASN A 296 -52.11 103.21 -29.74
C ASN A 296 -53.04 103.62 -30.90
N THR A 297 -54.00 102.78 -31.31
CA THR A 297 -55.04 103.20 -32.27
C THR A 297 -56.03 104.20 -31.68
N GLU A 298 -56.39 104.08 -30.41
CA GLU A 298 -57.19 105.09 -29.68
C GLU A 298 -56.42 106.42 -29.57
N LEU A 299 -55.15 106.38 -29.14
CA LEU A 299 -54.28 107.56 -29.15
C LEU A 299 -54.10 108.13 -30.57
N ALA A 300 -54.13 107.31 -31.62
CA ALA A 300 -54.08 107.75 -33.00
C ALA A 300 -55.40 108.38 -33.48
N THR A 301 -56.58 107.92 -33.03
CA THR A 301 -57.86 108.59 -33.32
C THR A 301 -57.97 109.91 -32.57
N TYR A 302 -57.59 109.97 -31.29
CA TYR A 302 -57.50 111.23 -30.54
C TYR A 302 -56.52 112.22 -31.19
N LYS A 303 -55.35 111.76 -31.68
CA LYS A 303 -54.39 112.61 -32.42
C LYS A 303 -54.90 113.02 -33.82
N ARG A 304 -55.65 112.16 -34.51
CA ARG A 304 -56.34 112.50 -35.77
C ARG A 304 -57.54 113.45 -35.59
N GLY A 305 -57.96 113.71 -34.35
CA GLY A 305 -58.99 114.71 -34.00
C GLY A 305 -58.63 116.16 -34.37
N ARG A 306 -57.42 116.45 -34.88
CA ARG A 306 -57.08 117.74 -35.49
C ARG A 306 -56.41 117.56 -36.87
N ARG A 307 -57.00 118.23 -37.87
CA ARG A 307 -56.49 118.52 -39.24
C ARG A 307 -56.42 117.36 -40.26
N THR A 308 -57.53 117.21 -41.00
CA THR A 308 -57.67 117.35 -42.48
C THR A 308 -56.55 116.82 -43.43
N PRO A 309 -56.89 115.97 -44.42
CA PRO A 309 -56.01 115.55 -45.54
C PRO A 309 -56.09 116.51 -46.75
N PRO A 310 -55.29 116.33 -47.83
CA PRO A 310 -55.57 115.38 -48.95
C PRO A 310 -54.32 114.48 -49.24
N VAL A 311 -54.03 113.81 -50.38
CA VAL A 311 -54.54 113.73 -51.78
C VAL A 311 -54.44 112.26 -52.29
N VAL A 312 -55.28 111.87 -53.26
CA VAL A 312 -55.32 110.61 -54.06
C VAL A 312 -55.83 111.04 -55.47
N PRO A 313 -55.39 110.54 -56.67
CA PRO A 313 -55.59 109.16 -57.17
C PRO A 313 -54.50 108.66 -58.21
N PRO A 314 -54.75 107.85 -59.27
CA PRO A 314 -54.55 106.38 -59.18
C PRO A 314 -53.89 105.67 -60.41
N SER A 315 -53.85 104.34 -60.34
CA SER A 315 -53.66 103.36 -61.45
C SER A 315 -52.22 103.19 -62.00
N ALA A 316 -51.85 102.09 -62.66
CA ALA A 316 -52.66 100.97 -63.19
C ALA A 316 -51.94 99.59 -63.10
N ARG A 317 -52.69 98.53 -63.46
CA ARG A 317 -52.34 97.33 -64.28
C ARG A 317 -50.88 96.86 -64.38
N GLU A 318 -50.56 95.56 -64.46
CA GLU A 318 -51.35 94.32 -64.49
C GLU A 318 -50.41 93.11 -64.24
N HIS A 319 -50.93 91.96 -63.81
CA HIS A 319 -50.60 90.65 -64.42
C HIS A 319 -51.57 89.55 -63.96
N ARG A 320 -52.01 88.73 -64.91
CA ARG A 320 -52.83 87.51 -64.75
C ARG A 320 -52.29 86.42 -65.69
N THR A 321 -52.93 85.25 -65.68
CA THR A 321 -52.48 83.96 -66.29
C THR A 321 -51.30 83.34 -65.51
N SER A 322 -51.32 82.12 -64.95
CA SER A 322 -52.24 80.96 -64.94
C SER A 322 -52.02 79.86 -66.00
N THR A 323 -52.18 78.60 -65.55
CA THR A 323 -52.01 77.31 -66.28
C THR A 323 -50.54 76.89 -66.53
N SER A 324 -50.16 75.59 -66.57
CA SER A 324 -50.93 74.33 -66.45
C SER A 324 -50.13 73.17 -65.80
N ARG A 325 -50.82 72.09 -65.38
CA ARG A 325 -50.53 70.63 -65.52
C ARG A 325 -49.06 70.09 -65.50
N GLU A 326 -48.70 68.93 -64.93
CA GLU A 326 -49.45 67.88 -64.18
C GLU A 326 -48.50 66.85 -63.46
N ARG A 327 -49.07 65.98 -62.60
CA ARG A 327 -48.67 64.56 -62.36
C ARG A 327 -47.43 64.13 -61.51
N SER A 328 -47.67 64.03 -60.20
CA SER A 328 -47.56 62.78 -59.37
C SER A 328 -46.21 62.07 -59.02
N THR A 329 -46.15 61.63 -57.75
CA THR A 329 -45.19 60.68 -57.11
C THR A 329 -43.78 61.25 -56.81
N SER A 330 -43.01 60.77 -55.82
CA SER A 330 -43.14 59.54 -55.02
C SER A 330 -42.67 59.67 -53.54
N ARG A 331 -42.80 58.56 -52.79
CA ARG A 331 -42.34 58.31 -51.40
C ARG A 331 -40.80 58.46 -51.32
N GLY A 332 -40.11 58.77 -50.22
CA GLY A 332 -40.42 58.93 -48.78
C GLY A 332 -39.13 58.61 -47.98
N ARG A 333 -38.87 59.21 -46.79
CA ARG A 333 -37.60 59.03 -46.03
C ARG A 333 -37.79 59.06 -44.49
N GLY A 334 -37.04 58.24 -43.76
CA GLY A 334 -36.98 58.18 -42.28
C GLY A 334 -38.18 57.44 -41.64
N ALA A 335 -38.10 56.31 -40.92
CA ALA A 335 -37.05 55.72 -40.07
C ALA A 335 -36.76 56.56 -38.80
N THR A 336 -36.98 56.09 -37.55
CA THR A 336 -37.38 54.75 -37.04
C THR A 336 -38.20 54.82 -35.72
N ARG A 337 -38.66 53.63 -35.26
CA ARG A 337 -39.05 53.24 -33.88
C ARG A 337 -40.46 53.54 -33.34
N SER A 338 -41.25 52.44 -33.32
CA SER A 338 -42.10 51.95 -32.20
C SER A 338 -43.22 52.85 -31.66
N SER A 339 -44.45 52.53 -32.09
CA SER A 339 -45.67 52.70 -31.28
C SER A 339 -46.02 51.37 -30.57
N SER A 340 -46.97 51.42 -29.62
CA SER A 340 -47.48 50.26 -28.88
C SER A 340 -48.99 50.36 -28.72
N ARG A 341 -49.71 49.26 -29.04
CA ARG A 341 -50.90 48.72 -28.34
C ARG A 341 -51.67 47.72 -29.22
N GLU A 342 -51.55 46.45 -28.85
CA GLU A 342 -52.67 45.67 -28.30
C GLU A 342 -54.07 45.84 -28.94
N SER A 343 -54.47 44.83 -29.71
CA SER A 343 -55.80 44.21 -29.59
C SER A 343 -55.71 42.78 -30.15
N GLY A 344 -56.49 41.83 -29.61
CA GLY A 344 -56.44 40.43 -30.03
C GLY A 344 -57.75 39.70 -29.81
N ARG A 345 -57.89 38.49 -30.38
CA ARG A 345 -58.98 37.53 -30.11
C ARG A 345 -58.65 36.15 -30.70
N GLY A 346 -58.79 35.11 -29.89
CA GLY A 346 -58.68 33.69 -30.29
C GLY A 346 -57.24 33.16 -30.49
N GLY A 347 -56.96 31.88 -30.26
CA GLY A 347 -57.80 30.89 -29.56
C GLY A 347 -57.38 29.43 -29.78
N ARG A 348 -57.05 28.73 -28.67
CA ARG A 348 -56.80 27.27 -28.55
C ARG A 348 -55.54 26.72 -29.26
N GLY A 349 -54.83 25.80 -28.58
CA GLY A 349 -54.14 24.69 -29.27
C GLY A 349 -52.66 24.43 -28.93
N ARG A 350 -52.43 23.41 -28.09
CA ARG A 350 -51.28 22.46 -28.05
C ARG A 350 -49.93 22.83 -28.73
N GLY A 351 -48.90 22.92 -27.88
CA GLY A 351 -47.65 22.13 -27.90
C GLY A 351 -46.95 21.79 -29.23
N GLY A 352 -45.69 22.23 -29.37
CA GLY A 352 -44.82 21.97 -30.53
C GLY A 352 -44.15 20.57 -30.58
N PRO A 353 -43.43 20.26 -31.67
CA PRO A 353 -42.97 18.90 -32.00
C PRO A 353 -41.52 18.55 -31.59
N ALA A 354 -41.27 17.23 -31.46
CA ALA A 354 -40.04 16.44 -31.66
C ALA A 354 -38.65 17.12 -31.48
N GLY A 355 -37.73 16.66 -30.63
CA GLY A 355 -37.20 15.30 -30.36
C GLY A 355 -35.64 15.39 -30.32
N PRO A 356 -34.82 14.33 -30.12
CA PRO A 356 -35.09 12.92 -29.81
C PRO A 356 -34.56 12.51 -28.39
N SER A 357 -34.27 11.22 -28.16
CA SER A 357 -33.71 10.62 -26.93
C SER A 357 -32.42 9.83 -27.25
N PRO A 358 -31.71 9.12 -26.32
CA PRO A 358 -31.83 9.05 -24.85
C PRO A 358 -30.49 9.17 -24.05
N SER A 359 -30.59 9.24 -22.70
CA SER A 359 -29.60 8.84 -21.64
C SER A 359 -29.30 9.93 -20.58
N PRO A 360 -28.90 9.57 -19.34
CA PRO A 360 -29.21 8.38 -18.54
C PRO A 360 -29.85 8.72 -17.15
N THR A 361 -30.12 7.71 -16.34
CA THR A 361 -30.94 7.81 -15.10
C THR A 361 -30.24 8.53 -13.93
N GLY A 362 -30.76 9.70 -13.55
CA GLY A 362 -30.31 10.43 -12.34
C GLY A 362 -30.96 9.92 -11.05
N GLY A 363 -30.19 9.20 -10.22
CA GLY A 363 -30.64 8.73 -8.90
C GLY A 363 -30.89 9.89 -7.91
N ARG A 364 -31.99 9.80 -7.14
CA ARG A 364 -32.32 10.81 -6.11
C ARG A 364 -31.44 10.65 -4.88
N VAL A 365 -30.85 11.75 -4.41
CA VAL A 365 -30.16 11.80 -3.11
C VAL A 365 -31.17 11.53 -1.98
N PRO A 366 -30.90 10.63 -1.03
CA PRO A 366 -31.79 10.39 0.11
C PRO A 366 -31.99 11.64 0.96
N ARG A 367 -33.25 11.92 1.33
CA ARG A 367 -33.58 12.99 2.29
C ARG A 367 -33.10 12.59 3.69
N PHE A 368 -32.49 13.52 4.42
CA PHE A 368 -31.94 13.28 5.75
C PHE A 368 -33.01 12.78 6.75
N ASP A 369 -32.81 11.58 7.29
CA ASP A 369 -33.56 11.05 8.43
C ASP A 369 -32.76 11.26 9.73
N PRO A 370 -33.25 12.08 10.67
CA PRO A 370 -32.56 12.30 11.95
C PRO A 370 -32.50 11.02 12.81
N THR A 371 -33.44 10.09 12.64
CA THR A 371 -33.53 8.84 13.41
C THR A 371 -32.42 7.87 13.01
N ALA A 372 -32.21 7.68 11.71
CA ALA A 372 -31.06 6.95 11.16
C ALA A 372 -29.73 7.59 11.58
N PHE A 373 -29.64 8.93 11.56
CA PHE A 373 -28.43 9.65 11.96
C PHE A 373 -28.07 9.41 13.44
N VAL A 374 -29.03 9.48 14.36
CA VAL A 374 -28.80 9.18 15.79
C VAL A 374 -28.34 7.73 15.99
N LYS A 375 -29.02 6.75 15.37
CA LYS A 375 -28.63 5.34 15.45
C LYS A 375 -27.22 5.07 14.87
N ALA A 376 -26.86 5.74 13.78
CA ALA A 376 -25.52 5.65 13.19
C ALA A 376 -24.45 6.28 14.10
N LYS A 377 -24.73 7.43 14.72
CA LYS A 377 -23.85 8.10 15.69
C LYS A 377 -23.61 7.22 16.91
N GLU A 378 -24.66 6.62 17.46
CA GLU A 378 -24.54 5.73 18.63
C GLU A 378 -23.79 4.44 18.28
N LYS A 379 -24.08 3.82 17.13
CA LYS A 379 -23.32 2.64 16.64
C LYS A 379 -21.83 2.95 16.53
N LYS A 380 -21.47 4.10 15.96
CA LYS A 380 -20.06 4.53 15.83
C LYS A 380 -19.41 4.81 17.19
N GLN A 381 -20.15 5.36 18.16
CA GLN A 381 -19.65 5.51 19.54
C GLN A 381 -19.47 4.16 20.25
N ARG A 382 -20.38 3.19 20.08
CA ARG A 382 -20.23 1.81 20.60
C ARG A 382 -19.04 1.08 19.95
N GLU A 383 -18.77 1.32 18.66
CA GLU A 383 -17.60 0.79 17.97
C GLU A 383 -16.29 1.39 18.50
N ILE A 384 -16.24 2.72 18.69
CA ILE A 384 -15.09 3.40 19.31
C ILE A 384 -14.85 2.91 20.74
N LYS A 385 -15.91 2.71 21.54
CA LYS A 385 -15.85 2.08 22.88
C LYS A 385 -15.51 0.59 22.88
N ARG A 386 -15.44 -0.08 21.72
CA ARG A 386 -14.87 -1.43 21.57
C ARG A 386 -13.44 -1.42 21.03
N LYS A 387 -13.02 -0.34 20.37
CA LYS A 387 -11.67 -0.16 19.82
C LYS A 387 -10.70 0.48 20.82
N LEU A 388 -11.20 1.36 21.70
CA LEU A 388 -10.56 1.61 22.98
C LEU A 388 -11.01 0.49 23.93
N GLY A 389 -10.16 -0.52 24.09
CA GLY A 389 -10.28 -1.48 25.19
C GLY A 389 -10.08 -0.80 26.56
N PRO A 390 -10.30 -1.52 27.68
CA PRO A 390 -10.04 -0.97 29.00
C PRO A 390 -8.55 -0.59 29.12
N VAL A 391 -8.29 0.66 29.52
CA VAL A 391 -6.93 1.12 29.83
C VAL A 391 -6.49 0.38 31.09
N PHE A 392 -5.57 -0.58 30.93
CA PHE A 392 -4.94 -1.25 32.07
C PHE A 392 -4.05 -0.25 32.81
N SER A 393 -4.41 0.02 34.07
CA SER A 393 -3.57 0.79 34.99
C SER A 393 -2.28 0.02 35.27
N CYS A 394 -1.12 0.61 34.95
CA CYS A 394 0.18 0.03 35.33
C CYS A 394 0.32 -0.05 36.86
N PRO A 395 0.57 -1.23 37.47
CA PRO A 395 0.60 -1.40 38.92
C PRO A 395 2.02 -1.54 39.48
N TYR A 396 2.99 -0.75 39.00
CA TYR A 396 4.36 -0.73 39.53
C TYR A 396 4.89 0.70 39.73
N PRO A 397 5.27 1.08 40.97
CA PRO A 397 5.96 2.35 41.23
C PRO A 397 7.47 2.22 40.94
N CYS A 398 8.05 3.22 40.28
CA CYS A 398 9.50 3.32 40.15
C CYS A 398 10.11 3.77 41.50
N PRO A 399 11.12 3.09 42.05
CA PRO A 399 11.88 3.60 43.18
C PRO A 399 12.80 4.75 42.75
N PHE A 400 12.94 5.75 43.60
CA PHE A 400 13.98 6.78 43.48
C PHE A 400 15.28 6.29 44.14
N THR A 401 16.38 6.32 43.39
CA THR A 401 17.71 6.85 43.79
C THR A 401 18.53 7.04 42.52
#